data_AF-A0A016VYJ1-F1
#
_entry.id   AF-A0A016VYJ1-F1
#
_cell.length_a   1.000
_cell.length_b   1.000
_cell.length_c   1.000
_cell.angle_alpha   90.00
_cell.angle_beta   90.00
_cell.angle_gamma   90.00
#
_symmetry.space_group_name_H-M   'P 1'
#
loop_
_entity.id
_entity.type
_entity.pdbx_description
1 polymer ?
#
loop_
_entity_poly.entity_id
_entity_poly.type
_entity_poly.pdbx_seq_one_letter_code
_entity_poly.pdbx_strand_id
1 'polypeptide(L)'
;MENEEIKNFLIGTSLTKVLLESSKEEYLEMGCDESKYEKRIEFAKYMVEKIDAASPRVRDLFHTVFKSDSWEEDQKLLNNLEQSDREELLALKEDLQAKEAELGLKEE
;
A
#
# COMPACT_ATOMS: atom_id res chain seq x y z
N MET A 1 -9.51 -8.87 -9.05
CA MET A 1 -9.45 -8.86 -7.57
C MET A 1 -10.85 -8.60 -7.02
N GLU A 2 -11.22 -9.38 -6.01
CA GLU A 2 -12.47 -9.20 -5.26
C GLU A 2 -12.37 -8.02 -4.28
N ASN A 3 -13.52 -7.48 -3.83
CA ASN A 3 -13.55 -6.32 -2.92
C ASN A 3 -12.76 -6.56 -1.63
N GLU A 4 -12.88 -7.75 -1.03
CA GLU A 4 -12.14 -8.12 0.18
C GLU A 4 -10.61 -8.09 -0.06
N GLU A 5 -10.16 -8.59 -1.22
CA GLU A 5 -8.74 -8.56 -1.57
C GLU A 5 -8.23 -7.14 -1.79
N ILE A 6 -9.02 -6.29 -2.44
CA ILE A 6 -8.69 -4.88 -2.65
C ILE A 6 -8.65 -4.17 -1.31
N LYS A 7 -9.62 -4.42 -0.42
CA LYS A 7 -9.64 -3.84 0.92
C LYS A 7 -8.37 -4.17 1.70
N ASN A 8 -8.00 -5.44 1.77
CA ASN A 8 -6.78 -5.87 2.45
C ASN A 8 -5.52 -5.25 1.84
N PHE A 9 -5.48 -5.12 0.52
CA PHE A 9 -4.39 -4.46 -0.18
C PHE A 9 -4.28 -2.98 0.19
N LEU A 10 -5.38 -2.23 0.16
CA LEU A 10 -5.44 -0.83 0.55
C LEU A 10 -5.00 -0.62 2.02
N ILE A 11 -5.45 -1.47 2.95
CA ILE A 11 -5.00 -1.45 4.35
C ILE A 11 -3.48 -1.61 4.43
N GLY A 12 -2.93 -2.62 3.75
CA GLY A 12 -1.48 -2.88 3.73
C GLY A 12 -0.66 -1.71 3.20
N THR A 13 -1.13 -1.05 2.14
CA THR A 13 -0.47 0.15 1.61
C THR A 13 -0.57 1.35 2.55
N SER A 14 -1.69 1.51 3.26
CA SER A 14 -1.86 2.58 4.25
C SER A 14 -0.87 2.43 5.40
N LEU A 15 -0.77 1.22 5.97
CA LEU A 15 0.20 0.90 7.02
C LEU A 15 1.64 1.10 6.54
N THR A 16 1.94 0.73 5.30
CA THR A 16 3.27 0.93 4.71
C THR A 16 3.58 2.41 4.52
N LYS A 17 2.60 3.23 4.13
CA LYS A 17 2.78 4.68 3.97
C LYS A 17 3.11 5.36 5.30
N VAL A 18 2.47 4.94 6.40
CA VAL A 18 2.75 5.48 7.75
C VAL A 18 4.24 5.40 8.09
N LEU A 19 4.97 4.39 7.60
CA LEU A 19 6.43 4.28 7.80
C LEU A 19 7.22 5.48 7.24
N LEU A 20 6.70 6.18 6.24
CA LEU A 20 7.32 7.39 5.68
C LEU A 20 7.09 8.62 6.56
N GLU A 21 6.07 8.57 7.42
CA GLU A 21 5.69 9.65 8.33
C GLU A 21 6.26 9.41 9.74
N SER A 22 6.56 8.15 10.08
CA SER A 22 7.23 7.75 11.33
C SER A 22 8.74 7.92 11.28
N SER A 23 9.31 8.30 12.42
CA SER A 23 10.75 8.27 12.65
C SER A 23 11.29 6.83 12.78
N LYS A 24 12.61 6.67 12.60
CA LYS A 24 13.29 5.40 12.89
C LYS A 24 13.11 4.98 14.35
N GLU A 25 13.05 5.94 15.27
CA GLU A 25 12.86 5.69 16.71
C GLU A 25 11.50 5.05 16.98
N GLU A 26 10.41 5.63 16.45
CA GLU A 26 9.05 5.07 16.54
C GLU A 26 8.97 3.67 15.92
N TYR A 27 9.64 3.45 14.78
CA TYR A 27 9.72 2.14 14.15
C TYR A 27 10.34 1.08 15.08
N LEU A 28 11.40 1.44 15.80
CA LEU A 28 12.06 0.55 16.75
C LEU A 28 11.25 0.35 18.03
N GLU A 29 10.55 1.38 18.51
CA GLU A 29 9.64 1.27 19.67
C GLU A 29 8.47 0.32 19.39
N MET A 30 8.03 0.21 18.14
CA MET A 30 7.05 -0.80 17.69
C MET A 30 7.61 -2.23 17.63
N GLY A 31 8.87 -2.44 18.01
CA GLY A 31 9.53 -3.76 18.02
C GLY A 31 9.91 -4.26 16.64
N CYS A 32 9.98 -3.37 15.63
CA CYS A 32 10.36 -3.75 14.28
C CYS A 32 11.89 -3.90 14.13
N ASP A 33 12.30 -4.74 13.18
CA ASP A 33 13.70 -5.08 12.94
C ASP A 33 14.47 -3.91 12.31
N GLU A 34 15.41 -3.33 13.06
CA GLU A 34 16.26 -2.22 12.61
C GLU A 34 16.94 -2.51 11.27
N SER A 35 17.41 -3.75 11.06
CA SER A 35 18.13 -4.14 9.85
C SER A 35 17.26 -4.07 8.59
N LYS A 36 15.94 -4.06 8.76
CA LYS A 36 14.95 -3.94 7.67
C LYS A 36 14.46 -2.51 7.48
N TYR A 37 14.79 -1.56 8.36
CA TYR A 37 14.25 -0.20 8.31
C TYR A 37 14.51 0.48 6.95
N GLU A 38 15.76 0.53 6.49
CA GLU A 38 16.10 1.18 5.22
C GLU A 38 15.38 0.56 4.03
N LYS A 39 15.28 -0.78 4.01
CA LYS A 39 14.55 -1.53 2.98
C LYS A 39 13.06 -1.25 3.02
N ARG A 40 12.46 -1.17 4.21
CA ARG A 40 11.04 -0.82 4.40
C ARG A 40 10.76 0.61 3.93
N ILE A 41 11.66 1.56 4.19
CA ILE A 41 11.56 2.93 3.68
C ILE A 41 11.70 2.96 2.15
N GLU A 42 12.64 2.20 1.58
CA GLU A 42 12.77 2.08 0.12
C GLU A 42 11.48 1.53 -0.51
N PHE A 43 10.94 0.45 0.06
CA PHE A 43 9.69 -0.15 -0.39
C PHE A 43 8.52 0.85 -0.31
N ALA A 44 8.38 1.54 0.80
CA ALA A 44 7.30 2.50 0.99
C ALA A 44 7.38 3.68 0.00
N LYS A 45 8.59 4.18 -0.31
CA LYS A 45 8.80 5.19 -1.35
C LYS A 45 8.43 4.68 -2.74
N TYR A 46 8.90 3.47 -3.08
CA TYR A 46 8.57 2.83 -4.35
C TYR A 46 7.06 2.64 -4.51
N MET A 47 6.38 2.19 -3.45
CA MET A 47 4.94 2.01 -3.44
C MET A 47 4.20 3.32 -3.72
N VAL A 48 4.56 4.40 -3.04
CA VAL A 48 3.93 5.72 -3.28
C VAL A 48 4.20 6.20 -4.71
N GLU A 49 5.42 6.03 -5.22
CA GLU A 49 5.75 6.39 -6.61
C GLU A 49 4.88 5.64 -7.63
N LYS A 50 4.69 4.33 -7.44
CA LYS A 50 3.84 3.52 -8.32
C LYS A 50 2.37 3.90 -8.23
N ILE A 51 1.88 4.18 -7.03
CA ILE A 51 0.52 4.67 -6.80
C ILE A 51 0.30 6.02 -7.50
N ASP A 52 1.26 6.95 -7.38
CA ASP A 52 1.17 8.28 -7.99
C ASP A 52 1.24 8.23 -9.53
N ALA A 53 1.92 7.22 -10.07
CA ALA A 53 2.02 6.96 -11.50
C ALA A 53 0.84 6.15 -12.08
N ALA A 54 -0.03 5.60 -11.23
CA ALA A 54 -1.21 4.84 -11.65
C ALA A 54 -2.26 5.75 -12.34
N SER A 55 -3.27 5.11 -12.92
CA SER A 55 -4.41 5.84 -13.49
C SER A 55 -5.06 6.76 -12.44
N PRO A 56 -5.68 7.89 -12.87
CA PRO A 56 -6.29 8.82 -11.93
C PRO A 56 -7.28 8.17 -10.96
N ARG A 57 -8.09 7.18 -11.41
CA ARG A 57 -9.06 6.49 -10.54
C ARG A 57 -8.37 5.66 -9.46
N VAL A 58 -7.37 4.87 -9.84
CA VAL A 58 -6.62 4.02 -8.89
C VAL A 58 -5.80 4.88 -7.94
N ARG A 59 -5.11 5.91 -8.44
CA ARG A 59 -4.39 6.87 -7.60
C ARG A 59 -5.33 7.54 -6.60
N ASP A 60 -6.45 8.10 -7.06
CA ASP A 60 -7.38 8.83 -6.20
C ASP A 60 -8.02 7.91 -5.14
N LEU A 61 -8.21 6.62 -5.44
CA LEU A 61 -8.60 5.60 -4.46
C LEU A 61 -7.59 5.50 -3.31
N PHE A 62 -6.30 5.30 -3.62
CA PHE A 62 -5.26 5.24 -2.57
C PHE A 62 -5.13 6.55 -1.80
N HIS A 63 -5.18 7.69 -2.49
CA HIS A 63 -5.11 8.99 -1.82
C HIS A 63 -6.32 9.26 -0.91
N THR A 64 -7.49 8.69 -1.23
CA THR A 64 -8.66 8.72 -0.34
C THR A 64 -8.40 7.88 0.92
N VAL A 65 -7.90 6.66 0.74
CA VAL A 65 -7.51 5.75 1.83
C VAL A 65 -6.46 6.38 2.74
N PHE A 66 -5.46 7.06 2.18
CA PHE A 66 -4.39 7.69 2.95
C PHE A 66 -4.80 8.94 3.74
N LYS A 67 -5.98 9.50 3.48
CA LYS A 67 -6.44 10.75 4.13
C LYS A 67 -7.59 10.51 5.11
N SER A 68 -8.21 9.34 5.07
CA SER A 68 -9.44 9.07 5.80
C SER A 68 -9.24 7.83 6.67
N ASP A 69 -9.41 7.96 7.98
CA ASP A 69 -9.36 6.81 8.89
C ASP A 69 -10.61 5.91 8.81
N SER A 70 -11.67 6.37 8.13
CA SER A 70 -12.98 5.68 8.06
C SER A 70 -13.36 5.23 6.65
N TRP A 71 -12.42 5.17 5.70
CA TRP A 71 -12.71 4.76 4.32
C TRP A 71 -13.25 3.32 4.23
N GLU A 72 -12.91 2.47 5.21
CA GLU A 72 -13.29 1.06 5.26
C GLU A 72 -14.81 0.82 5.35
N GLU A 73 -15.55 1.81 5.84
CA GLU A 73 -17.01 1.79 5.92
C GLU A 73 -17.67 2.20 4.60
N ASP A 74 -16.91 2.82 3.68
CA ASP A 74 -17.41 3.27 2.39
C ASP A 74 -17.38 2.15 1.35
N GLN A 75 -18.35 1.24 1.43
CA GLN A 75 -18.50 0.17 0.44
C GLN A 75 -18.71 0.69 -0.99
N LYS A 76 -19.18 1.94 -1.17
CA LYS A 76 -19.36 2.51 -2.52
C LYS A 76 -18.01 2.75 -3.20
N LEU A 77 -16.97 3.05 -2.43
CA LEU A 77 -15.61 3.23 -2.91
C LEU A 77 -15.15 2.01 -3.74
N LEU A 78 -15.39 0.79 -3.22
CA LEU A 78 -14.99 -0.46 -3.87
C LEU A 78 -16.01 -0.95 -4.91
N ASN A 79 -17.30 -0.75 -4.64
CA ASN A 79 -18.37 -1.18 -5.55
C ASN A 79 -18.39 -0.39 -6.87
N ASN A 80 -17.86 0.84 -6.87
CA ASN A 80 -17.76 1.69 -8.06
C ASN A 80 -16.53 1.39 -8.93
N LEU A 81 -15.65 0.47 -8.52
CA LEU A 81 -14.46 0.12 -9.31
C LEU A 81 -14.85 -0.63 -10.57
N GLU A 82 -14.39 -0.13 -11.70
CA GLU A 82 -14.53 -0.78 -13.00
C GLU A 82 -13.57 -1.98 -13.11
N GLN A 83 -13.83 -2.84 -14.09
CA GLN A 83 -12.98 -4.00 -14.35
C GLN A 83 -11.52 -3.57 -14.63
N SER A 84 -11.31 -2.49 -15.37
CA SER A 84 -9.97 -1.94 -15.63
C SER A 84 -9.26 -1.48 -14.36
N ASP A 85 -9.99 -0.85 -13.42
CA ASP A 85 -9.41 -0.41 -12.14
C ASP A 85 -8.94 -1.64 -11.34
N ARG A 86 -9.73 -2.73 -11.36
CA ARG A 86 -9.41 -3.99 -10.67
C ARG A 86 -8.21 -4.72 -11.28
N GLU A 87 -8.04 -4.65 -12.60
CA GLU A 87 -6.91 -5.23 -13.32
C GLU A 87 -5.63 -4.44 -13.05
N GLU A 88 -5.71 -3.11 -13.03
CA GLU A 88 -4.57 -2.26 -12.67
C GLU A 88 -4.18 -2.44 -11.20
N LEU A 89 -5.15 -2.54 -10.29
CA LEU A 89 -4.89 -2.86 -8.88
C LEU A 89 -4.18 -4.21 -8.71
N LEU A 90 -4.54 -5.21 -9.52
CA LEU A 90 -3.87 -6.50 -9.51
C LEU A 90 -2.41 -6.37 -10.00
N ALA A 91 -2.19 -5.70 -11.13
CA ALA A 91 -0.85 -5.48 -11.67
C ALA A 91 0.03 -4.71 -10.69
N LEU A 92 -0.54 -3.68 -10.02
CA LEU A 92 0.15 -2.92 -8.99
C LEU A 92 0.50 -3.81 -7.79
N LYS A 93 -0.44 -4.63 -7.31
CA LYS A 93 -0.19 -5.58 -6.21
C LYS A 93 0.95 -6.55 -6.56
N GLU A 94 0.94 -7.10 -7.77
CA GLU A 94 1.99 -8.02 -8.24
C GLU A 94 3.35 -7.33 -8.33
N ASP A 95 3.42 -6.09 -8.84
CA ASP A 95 4.65 -5.28 -8.91
C ASP A 95 5.21 -4.99 -7.51
N LEU A 96 4.35 -4.60 -6.56
CA LEU A 96 4.77 -4.35 -5.18
C LEU A 96 5.26 -5.63 -4.50
N GLN A 97 4.56 -6.76 -4.68
CA GLN A 97 4.99 -8.05 -4.15
C GLN A 97 6.34 -8.53 -4.73
N ALA A 98 6.62 -8.19 -5.99
CA ALA A 98 7.91 -8.45 -6.61
C ALA A 98 9.01 -7.57 -5.97
N LYS A 99 8.74 -6.27 -5.75
CA LYS A 99 9.68 -5.37 -5.07
C LYS A 99 9.94 -5.77 -3.61
N GLU A 100 8.92 -6.21 -2.87
CA GLU A 100 9.11 -6.75 -1.51
C GLU A 100 10.03 -7.99 -1.52
N ALA A 101 9.87 -8.88 -2.50
CA ALA A 101 10.72 -10.05 -2.65
C ALA A 101 12.16 -9.67 -3.00
N GLU A 102 12.36 -8.71 -3.92
CA GLU A 102 13.67 -8.18 -4.29
C GLU A 102 14.43 -7.63 -3.07
N LEU A 103 13.73 -6.92 -2.19
CA LEU A 103 14.30 -6.34 -0.97
C LEU A 103 14.52 -7.37 0.16
N GLY A 104 14.02 -8.59 0.01
CA GLY A 104 14.03 -9.61 1.06
C GLY A 104 13.16 -9.23 2.27
N LEU A 105 12.02 -8.59 2.01
CA LEU A 105 11.03 -8.19 3.01
C LEU A 105 9.89 -9.18 3.17
N LYS A 106 9.75 -10.15 2.25
CA LYS A 106 8.85 -11.30 2.44
C LYS A 106 9.29 -12.05 3.69
N GLU A 107 8.34 -12.26 4.60
CA GLU A 107 8.54 -13.16 5.74
C GLU A 107 8.76 -14.59 5.21
N GLU A 108 9.81 -15.25 5.69
CA GLU A 108 10.02 -16.70 5.52
C GLU A 108 9.01 -17.50 6.35
#